data_AF-A0A520DYC1-F1
#
_entry.id   AF-A0A520DYC1-F1
#
_cell.length_a   1.000
_cell.length_b   1.000
_cell.length_c   1.000
_cell.angle_alpha   90.00
_cell.angle_beta   90.00
_cell.angle_gamma   90.00
#
_symmetry.space_group_name_H-M   'P 1'
#
loop_
_entity.id
_entity.type
_entity.pdbx_description
1 polymer ?
#
loop_
_entity_poly.entity_id
_entity_poly.type
_entity_poly.pdbx_seq_one_letter_code
_entity_poly.pdbx_strand_id
1 'polypeptide(L)'
;MQLGRLFGFLFLVIGGFIAAMMHVSLRDDGQTIEFLIAGPALALIGIAMLIFPGGNITAEESKTKQKEPSVVFKEAPASHKIAWVVAGIAGVVLALNWGIFL
;
A
#
# COMPACT_ATOMS: atom_id res chain seq x y z
N MET A 1 7.73 -16.09 -6.96
CA MET A 1 7.51 -14.65 -6.70
C MET A 1 7.79 -14.34 -5.24
N GLN A 2 8.49 -13.25 -4.93
CA GLN A 2 8.73 -12.84 -3.53
C GLN A 2 7.40 -12.43 -2.87
N LEU A 3 7.23 -12.81 -1.61
CA LEU A 3 5.98 -12.59 -0.88
C LEU A 3 5.68 -11.09 -0.70
N GLY A 4 6.71 -10.25 -0.52
CA GLY A 4 6.53 -8.80 -0.47
C GLY A 4 6.00 -8.18 -1.76
N ARG A 5 6.37 -8.72 -2.94
CA ARG A 5 5.77 -8.27 -4.21
C ARG A 5 4.31 -8.70 -4.34
N LEU A 6 3.95 -9.85 -3.77
CA LEU A 6 2.55 -10.30 -3.74
C LEU A 6 1.72 -9.37 -2.84
N PHE A 7 2.22 -9.02 -1.65
CA PHE A 7 1.58 -8.02 -0.80
C PHE A 7 1.48 -6.66 -1.48
N GLY A 8 2.56 -6.22 -2.14
CA GLY A 8 2.57 -4.98 -2.91
C GLY A 8 1.51 -4.95 -4.01
N PHE A 9 1.35 -6.05 -4.74
CA PHE A 9 0.30 -6.16 -5.76
C PHE A 9 -1.11 -6.10 -5.14
N LEU A 10 -1.34 -6.81 -4.03
CA LEU A 10 -2.64 -6.77 -3.34
C LEU A 10 -2.97 -5.36 -2.82
N PHE A 11 -1.99 -4.68 -2.20
CA PHE A 11 -2.18 -3.31 -1.74
C PHE A 11 -2.39 -2.33 -2.89
N LEU A 12 -1.75 -2.53 -4.03
CA LEU A 12 -1.95 -1.71 -5.22
C LEU A 12 -3.37 -1.87 -5.78
N VAL A 13 -3.87 -3.10 -5.89
CA VAL A 13 -5.23 -3.37 -6.39
C VAL A 13 -6.29 -2.84 -5.43
N ILE A 14 -6.19 -3.17 -4.14
CA ILE A 14 -7.16 -2.74 -3.12
C ILE A 14 -7.10 -1.22 -2.95
N GLY A 15 -5.90 -0.66 -2.80
CA GLY A 15 -5.69 0.78 -2.64
C GLY A 15 -6.14 1.57 -3.87
N GLY A 16 -5.84 1.08 -5.07
CA GLY A 16 -6.29 1.69 -6.32
C GLY A 16 -7.81 1.68 -6.47
N PHE A 17 -8.47 0.58 -6.10
CA PHE A 17 -9.93 0.50 -6.08
C PHE A 17 -10.55 1.49 -5.09
N ILE A 18 -10.02 1.56 -3.86
CA ILE A 18 -10.49 2.51 -2.84
C ILE A 18 -10.24 3.96 -3.29
N ALA A 19 -9.09 4.25 -3.89
CA ALA A 19 -8.77 5.58 -4.43
C ALA A 19 -9.70 5.98 -5.58
N ALA A 20 -10.09 5.05 -6.44
CA ALA A 20 -11.08 5.30 -7.49
C ALA A 20 -12.47 5.61 -6.90
N MET A 21 -12.90 4.86 -5.87
CA MET A 21 -14.14 5.15 -5.15
C MET A 21 -14.08 6.53 -4.48
N MET A 22 -12.96 6.88 -3.84
CA MET A 22 -12.72 8.22 -3.27
C MET A 22 -12.95 9.31 -4.31
N HIS A 23 -12.39 9.14 -5.51
CA HIS A 23 -12.50 10.13 -6.58
C HIS A 23 -13.94 10.31 -7.07
N VAL A 24 -14.70 9.22 -7.20
CA VAL A 24 -16.12 9.26 -7.60
C VAL A 24 -16.96 9.94 -6.51
N SER A 25 -16.82 9.54 -5.23
CA SER A 25 -17.58 10.15 -4.12
C SER A 25 -17.28 11.64 -3.95
N LEU A 26 -16.02 12.05 -4.08
CA LEU A 26 -15.63 13.47 -4.04
C LEU A 26 -16.28 14.28 -5.16
N ARG A 27 -16.39 13.69 -6.37
CA ARG A 27 -16.94 14.38 -7.53
C ARG A 27 -18.46 14.48 -7.50
N ASP A 28 -19.14 13.43 -7.06
CA ASP A 28 -20.59 13.31 -7.18
C ASP A 28 -21.33 13.86 -5.94
N ASP A 29 -20.80 13.61 -4.73
CA ASP A 29 -21.48 13.96 -3.47
C ASP A 29 -20.82 15.14 -2.75
N GLY A 30 -19.64 15.59 -3.18
CA GLY A 30 -18.85 16.63 -2.50
C GLY A 30 -18.40 16.23 -1.08
N GLN A 31 -18.61 14.98 -0.69
CA GLN A 31 -18.26 14.44 0.62
C GLN A 31 -17.12 13.44 0.50
N THR A 32 -16.09 13.64 1.34
CA THR A 32 -15.04 12.65 1.51
C THR A 32 -15.42 11.71 2.64
N ILE A 33 -15.64 10.42 2.35
CA ILE A 33 -15.76 9.43 3.41
C ILE A 33 -14.37 9.17 3.97
N GLU A 34 -14.16 9.39 5.28
CA GLU A 34 -12.83 9.40 5.91
C GLU A 34 -11.99 8.13 5.65
N PHE A 35 -12.62 6.96 5.56
CA PHE A 35 -11.90 5.71 5.29
C PHE A 35 -11.33 5.63 3.86
N LEU A 36 -11.91 6.36 2.89
CA LEU A 36 -11.47 6.35 1.50
C LEU A 36 -10.12 7.06 1.31
N ILE A 37 -9.73 7.93 2.26
CA ILE A 37 -8.41 8.58 2.34
C ILE A 37 -7.28 7.54 2.42
N ALA A 38 -7.56 6.36 2.96
CA ALA A 38 -6.59 5.27 3.02
C ALA A 38 -6.25 4.67 1.64
N GLY A 39 -7.10 4.88 0.62
CA GLY A 39 -6.91 4.31 -0.73
C GLY A 39 -5.59 4.74 -1.38
N PRO A 40 -5.35 6.05 -1.58
CA PRO A 40 -4.10 6.56 -2.15
C PRO A 40 -2.85 6.14 -1.34
N ALA A 41 -2.96 6.10 -0.01
CA ALA A 41 -1.89 5.62 0.87
C ALA A 41 -1.57 4.14 0.65
N LEU A 42 -2.59 3.27 0.62
CA LEU A 42 -2.44 1.84 0.35
C LEU A 42 -1.88 1.58 -1.06
N ALA A 43 -2.34 2.33 -2.06
CA ALA A 43 -1.86 2.20 -3.44
C ALA A 43 -0.35 2.50 -3.52
N LEU A 44 0.10 3.61 -2.91
CA LEU A 44 1.50 3.99 -2.91
C LEU A 44 2.38 3.07 -2.07
N ILE A 45 1.89 2.59 -0.92
CA ILE A 45 2.57 1.53 -0.17
C ILE A 45 2.71 0.27 -1.02
N GLY A 46 1.66 -0.09 -1.79
CA GLY A 46 1.70 -1.21 -2.73
C GLY A 46 2.78 -1.05 -3.80
N ILE A 47 2.88 0.12 -4.44
CA ILE A 47 3.95 0.45 -5.39
C ILE A 47 5.32 0.33 -4.71
N ALA A 48 5.47 0.90 -3.51
CA ALA A 48 6.73 0.85 -2.77
C ALA A 48 7.14 -0.58 -2.41
N MET A 49 6.19 -1.46 -2.10
CA MET A 49 6.45 -2.89 -1.84
C MET A 49 6.79 -3.69 -3.11
N LEU A 50 6.33 -3.27 -4.28
CA LEU A 50 6.74 -3.89 -5.54
C LEU A 50 8.22 -3.61 -5.88
N ILE A 51 8.67 -2.38 -5.59
CA ILE A 51 10.05 -1.93 -5.79
C ILE A 51 10.96 -2.45 -4.67
N PHE A 52 10.51 -2.35 -3.42
CA PHE A 52 11.21 -2.74 -2.20
C PHE A 52 10.44 -3.86 -1.47
N PRO A 53 10.60 -5.13 -1.86
CA PRO A 53 9.78 -6.24 -1.37
C PRO A 53 10.11 -6.73 0.06
N GLY A 54 11.01 -6.05 0.77
CA GLY A 54 11.30 -6.39 2.17
C GLY A 54 12.16 -7.65 2.32
N GLY A 55 11.84 -8.49 3.29
CA GLY A 55 12.57 -9.71 3.62
C GLY A 55 12.60 -10.74 2.49
N ASN A 56 13.66 -11.56 2.44
CA ASN A 56 13.85 -12.55 1.39
C ASN A 56 13.07 -13.85 1.68
N ILE A 57 11.79 -13.85 1.33
CA ILE A 57 10.89 -14.99 1.42
C ILE A 57 10.02 -15.08 0.16
N THR A 58 9.89 -16.28 -0.36
CA THR A 58 9.02 -16.58 -1.50
C THR A 58 7.63 -17.01 -1.04
N ALA A 59 6.64 -16.86 -1.93
CA ALA A 59 5.28 -17.32 -1.65
C ALA A 59 5.20 -18.84 -1.41
N GLU A 60 6.12 -19.62 -1.98
CA GLU A 60 6.17 -21.07 -1.81
C GLU A 60 6.72 -21.46 -0.44
N GLU A 61 7.80 -20.83 0.03
CA GLU A 61 8.36 -21.05 1.39
C GLU A 61 7.36 -20.68 2.50
N SER A 62 6.50 -19.70 2.24
CA SER A 62 5.41 -19.35 3.17
C SER A 62 4.29 -20.38 3.14
N LYS A 63 3.91 -20.89 1.97
CA LYS A 63 2.88 -21.95 1.81
C LYS A 63 3.31 -23.28 2.42
N THR A 64 4.59 -23.63 2.32
CA THR A 64 5.17 -24.84 2.93
C THR A 64 5.47 -24.68 4.42
N LYS A 65 5.10 -23.54 5.02
CA LYS A 65 5.33 -23.17 6.43
C LYS A 65 6.81 -23.22 6.85
N GLN A 66 7.75 -23.14 5.90
CA GLN A 66 9.18 -23.07 6.22
C GLN A 66 9.54 -21.73 6.85
N LYS A 67 8.83 -20.65 6.48
CA LYS A 67 9.00 -19.32 7.06
C LYS A 67 7.65 -18.63 7.25
N GLU A 68 7.52 -17.88 8.34
CA GLU A 68 6.31 -17.08 8.59
C GLU A 68 6.20 -15.92 7.58
N PRO A 69 4.97 -15.53 7.17
CA PRO A 69 4.75 -14.33 6.36
C PRO A 69 5.29 -13.05 7.01
N SER A 70 5.35 -13.02 8.34
CA SER A 70 5.87 -11.91 9.14
C SER A 70 7.33 -11.57 8.82
N VAL A 71 8.09 -12.52 8.26
CA VAL A 71 9.47 -12.36 7.81
C VAL A 71 9.63 -11.24 6.78
N VAL A 72 8.63 -11.02 5.92
CA VAL A 72 8.63 -9.91 4.94
C VAL A 72 8.88 -8.57 5.63
N PHE A 73 8.31 -8.39 6.82
CA PHE A 73 8.39 -7.15 7.59
C PHE A 73 9.55 -7.16 8.60
N LYS A 74 9.78 -8.29 9.27
CA LYS A 74 10.81 -8.41 10.32
C LYS A 74 12.21 -8.31 9.74
N GLU A 75 12.50 -9.07 8.68
CA GLU A 75 13.81 -9.13 8.02
C GLU A 75 14.00 -8.06 6.94
N ALA A 76 13.01 -7.18 6.72
CA ALA A 76 13.17 -6.07 5.79
C ALA A 76 14.31 -5.13 6.24
N PRO A 77 15.23 -4.74 5.34
CA PRO A 77 16.18 -3.67 5.58
C PRO A 77 15.49 -2.38 6.04
N ALA A 78 16.15 -1.59 6.87
CA ALA A 78 15.61 -0.32 7.35
C ALA A 78 15.22 0.62 6.20
N SER A 79 16.00 0.63 5.11
CA SER A 79 15.71 1.42 3.90
C SER A 79 14.36 1.06 3.26
N HIS A 80 13.97 -0.22 3.24
CA HIS A 80 12.69 -0.66 2.69
C HIS A 80 11.53 -0.19 3.58
N LYS A 81 11.68 -0.31 4.90
CA LYS A 81 10.69 0.17 5.87
C LYS A 81 10.47 1.68 5.74
N ILE A 82 11.57 2.45 5.60
CA ILE A 82 11.50 3.89 5.37
C ILE A 82 10.79 4.19 4.05
N ALA A 83 11.13 3.50 2.96
CA ALA A 83 10.47 3.70 1.67
C ALA A 83 8.95 3.46 1.74
N TRP A 84 8.50 2.42 2.46
CA TRP A 84 7.07 2.15 2.65
C TRP A 84 6.37 3.22 3.47
N VAL A 85 6.99 3.68 4.56
CA VAL A 85 6.44 4.75 5.40
C VAL A 85 6.35 6.06 4.63
N VAL A 86 7.40 6.44 3.90
CA VAL A 86 7.42 7.66 3.07
C VAL A 86 6.36 7.58 1.98
N ALA A 87 6.19 6.43 1.32
CA ALA A 87 5.13 6.24 0.33
C ALA A 87 3.73 6.32 0.94
N GLY A 88 3.52 5.78 2.13
CA GLY A 88 2.27 5.89 2.87
C GLY A 88 1.94 7.34 3.23
N ILE A 89 2.91 8.09 3.77
CA ILE A 89 2.76 9.52 4.08
C ILE A 89 2.45 10.31 2.81
N ALA A 90 3.17 10.06 1.71
CA ALA A 90 2.93 10.72 0.43
C ALA A 90 1.49 10.48 -0.06
N GLY A 91 0.96 9.26 0.08
CA GLY A 91 -0.41 8.95 -0.30
C GLY A 91 -1.46 9.62 0.58
N VAL A 92 -1.21 9.74 1.89
CA VAL A 92 -2.09 10.52 2.79
C VAL A 92 -2.08 12.01 2.39
N VAL A 93 -0.90 12.58 2.15
CA VAL A 93 -0.77 13.99 1.71
C VAL A 93 -1.48 14.23 0.38
N LEU A 94 -1.40 13.28 -0.56
CA LEU A 94 -2.16 13.36 -1.82
C LEU A 94 -3.67 13.31 -1.58
N ALA A 95 -4.13 12.40 -0.72
CA ALA A 95 -5.55 12.28 -0.40
C ALA A 95 -6.09 13.56 0.26
N LEU A 96 -5.34 14.15 1.19
CA LEU A 96 -5.71 15.41 1.85
C LEU A 96 -5.71 16.59 0.88
N ASN A 97 -4.69 16.71 0.02
CA ASN A 97 -4.66 17.77 -1.01
C ASN A 97 -5.83 17.62 -2.00
N TRP A 98 -6.19 16.38 -2.38
CA TRP A 98 -7.34 16.16 -3.26
C TRP A 98 -8.66 16.64 -2.67
N GLY A 99 -8.80 16.62 -1.34
CA GLY A 99 -9.96 17.16 -0.64
C GLY A 99 -9.94 18.69 -0.45
N ILE A 100 -8.81 19.37 -0.71
CA ILE A 100 -8.66 20.83 -0.52
C ILE A 100 -8.95 21.63 -1.80
N PHE A 101 -8.88 21.01 -2.99
CA PHE A 101 -9.07 21.68 -4.29
C PHE A 101 -10.52 21.62 -4.85
N LEU A 102 -11.50 21.27 -4.01
CA LEU A 102 -12.94 21.34 -4.29
C LEU A 102 -13.61 22.27 -3.27
#